data_AF-J2L124-F1
#
_entry.id   AF-J2L124-F1
#
_cell.length_a   1.000
_cell.length_b   1.000
_cell.length_c   1.000
_cell.angle_alpha   90.00
_cell.angle_beta   90.00
_cell.angle_gamma   90.00
#
_symmetry.space_group_name_H-M   'P 1'
#
loop_
_entity.id
_entity.type
_entity.pdbx_description
1 polymer ?
#
loop_
_entity_poly.entity_id
_entity_poly.type
_entity_poly.pdbx_seq_one_letter_code
_entity_poly.pdbx_strand_id
1 'polypeptide(L)'
;QSVPKLSFPGGALIGCSAGFVNVPRIKGSHNAVLSGLMAADRIAEAIAAGRANDEVAEIETDWRKSDIGKDLKRVRNVKPLWSKFGTALGVALGGLDMWTNQLFGFSFFGTLGHGKTDAASLEPASKHKKIDYPKPDGVLTFDRLSSVFLSNTNHEEDQPVHLQVKDMALQKSSEFGVYAGPSTRYCPAGVYEWVEKDGEETFVINAQNCVHCKTCDIKDPNQNINWVPPQGGEGPVYPNM
;
A
#
# COMPACT_ATOMS: atom_id res chain seq x y z
N GLN A 1 -11.76 -0.03 7.43
CA GLN A 1 -11.55 1.06 6.44
C GLN A 1 -10.78 2.13 7.16
N SER A 2 -9.76 2.68 6.53
CA SER A 2 -8.77 3.52 7.20
C SER A 2 -8.67 4.90 6.56
N VAL A 3 -9.83 5.48 6.22
CA VAL A 3 -9.91 6.79 5.55
C VAL A 3 -9.53 7.89 6.54
N PRO A 4 -8.48 8.70 6.29
CA PRO A 4 -8.09 9.81 7.14
C PRO A 4 -9.04 11.01 6.94
N LYS A 5 -8.76 12.13 7.60
CA LYS A 5 -9.37 13.42 7.24
C LYS A 5 -8.96 13.77 5.80
N LEU A 6 -9.91 14.15 4.96
CA LEU A 6 -9.67 14.36 3.53
C LEU A 6 -9.24 15.78 3.17
N SER A 7 -9.69 16.80 3.90
CA SER A 7 -9.42 18.21 3.60
C SER A 7 -8.44 18.84 4.58
N PHE A 8 -7.66 19.80 4.07
CA PHE A 8 -6.77 20.66 4.85
C PHE A 8 -6.60 22.01 4.11
N PRO A 9 -6.08 23.06 4.78
CA PRO A 9 -5.85 24.35 4.13
C PRO A 9 -4.97 24.19 2.88
N GLY A 10 -5.52 24.54 1.71
CA GLY A 10 -4.82 24.46 0.43
C GLY A 10 -4.79 23.09 -0.25
N GLY A 11 -5.49 22.05 0.25
CA GLY A 11 -5.51 20.76 -0.45
C GLY A 11 -6.52 19.73 0.05
N ALA A 12 -6.58 18.62 -0.69
CA ALA A 12 -7.44 17.48 -0.39
C ALA A 12 -6.79 16.15 -0.78
N LEU A 13 -7.15 15.08 -0.06
CA LEU A 13 -6.80 13.70 -0.36
C LEU A 13 -7.95 13.04 -1.14
N ILE A 14 -7.64 12.47 -2.30
CA ILE A 14 -8.60 11.75 -3.15
C ILE A 14 -8.05 10.37 -3.55
N GLY A 15 -8.89 9.53 -4.15
CA GLY A 15 -8.48 8.26 -4.72
C GLY A 15 -7.99 7.23 -3.71
N CYS A 16 -7.07 6.37 -4.16
CA CYS A 16 -6.45 5.37 -3.30
C CYS A 16 -5.54 6.00 -2.23
N SER A 17 -5.06 7.23 -2.42
CA SER A 17 -4.32 7.97 -1.39
C SER A 17 -5.20 8.25 -0.16
N ALA A 18 -6.50 8.48 -0.36
CA ALA A 18 -7.49 8.59 0.71
C ALA A 18 -7.97 7.23 1.26
N GLY A 19 -7.55 6.10 0.64
CA GLY A 19 -7.93 4.76 1.07
C GLY A 19 -9.31 4.30 0.59
N PHE A 20 -9.83 4.82 -0.52
CA PHE A 20 -11.16 4.50 -1.05
C PHE A 20 -11.26 3.17 -1.83
N VAL A 21 -10.68 2.10 -1.30
CA VAL A 21 -10.68 0.77 -1.93
C VAL A 21 -11.75 -0.13 -1.32
N ASN A 22 -12.61 -0.69 -2.17
CA ASN A 22 -13.50 -1.79 -1.80
C ASN A 22 -12.74 -3.12 -1.90
N VAL A 23 -12.14 -3.52 -0.78
CA VAL A 23 -11.25 -4.70 -0.72
C VAL A 23 -11.94 -6.00 -1.18
N PRO A 24 -13.16 -6.36 -0.73
CA PRO A 24 -13.77 -7.62 -1.15
C PRO A 24 -14.11 -7.68 -2.65
N ARG A 25 -14.35 -6.52 -3.28
CA ARG A 25 -14.62 -6.44 -4.71
C ARG A 25 -13.34 -6.29 -5.55
N ILE A 26 -12.20 -6.02 -4.91
CA ILE A 26 -10.93 -5.65 -5.56
C ILE A 26 -11.16 -4.45 -6.52
N LYS A 27 -11.90 -3.44 -6.05
CA LYS A 27 -12.26 -2.26 -6.85
C LYS A 27 -12.05 -0.97 -6.07
N GLY A 28 -11.21 -0.09 -6.60
CA GLY A 28 -10.98 1.26 -6.08
C GLY A 28 -11.19 2.37 -7.12
N SER A 29 -11.05 2.05 -8.41
CA SER A 29 -11.05 3.06 -9.48
C SER A 29 -12.35 3.86 -9.55
N HIS A 30 -13.51 3.23 -9.36
CA HIS A 30 -14.80 3.93 -9.37
C HIS A 30 -14.90 4.95 -8.23
N ASN A 31 -14.51 4.56 -7.01
CA ASN A 31 -14.51 5.48 -5.87
C ASN A 31 -13.43 6.57 -6.04
N ALA A 32 -12.31 6.26 -6.69
CA ALA A 32 -11.29 7.25 -6.98
C ALA A 32 -11.81 8.34 -7.93
N VAL A 33 -12.47 7.96 -9.02
CA VAL A 33 -13.13 8.90 -9.94
C VAL A 33 -14.21 9.71 -9.22
N LEU A 34 -15.09 9.05 -8.45
CA LEU A 34 -16.14 9.74 -7.68
C LEU A 34 -15.55 10.74 -6.69
N SER A 35 -14.43 10.41 -6.04
CA SER A 35 -13.78 11.33 -5.09
C SER A 35 -13.17 12.55 -5.78
N GLY A 36 -12.63 12.37 -7.00
CA GLY A 36 -12.14 13.48 -7.81
C GLY A 36 -13.26 14.42 -8.26
N LEU A 37 -14.39 13.86 -8.72
CA LEU A 37 -15.58 14.63 -9.09
C LEU A 37 -16.12 15.43 -7.89
N MET A 38 -16.33 14.77 -6.76
CA MET A 38 -16.81 15.41 -5.54
C MET A 38 -15.86 16.53 -5.07
N ALA A 39 -14.54 16.30 -5.08
CA ALA A 39 -13.57 17.33 -4.71
C ALA A 39 -13.62 18.51 -5.69
N ALA A 40 -13.71 18.25 -7.00
CA ALA A 40 -13.81 19.29 -8.01
C ALA A 40 -15.07 20.15 -7.85
N ASP A 41 -16.23 19.53 -7.60
CA ASP A 41 -17.50 20.23 -7.38
C ASP A 41 -17.40 21.18 -6.17
N ARG A 42 -16.90 20.68 -5.03
CA ARG A 42 -16.77 21.49 -3.80
C ARG A 42 -15.75 22.62 -3.94
N ILE A 43 -14.65 22.37 -4.65
CA ILE A 43 -13.65 23.41 -4.94
C ILE A 43 -14.25 24.47 -5.87
N ALA A 44 -15.00 24.08 -6.90
CA ALA A 44 -15.65 25.01 -7.82
C ALA A 44 -16.67 25.90 -7.10
N GLU A 45 -17.49 25.32 -6.21
CA GLU A 45 -18.42 26.07 -5.35
C GLU A 45 -17.69 27.09 -4.48
N ALA A 46 -16.57 26.69 -3.87
CA ALA A 46 -15.77 27.58 -3.02
C ALA A 46 -15.17 28.75 -3.83
N ILE A 47 -14.62 28.47 -5.01
CA ILE A 47 -14.09 29.50 -5.92
C ILE A 47 -15.21 30.46 -6.36
N ALA A 48 -16.38 29.94 -6.73
CA ALA A 48 -17.52 30.76 -7.14
C ALA A 48 -18.05 31.67 -6.02
N ALA A 49 -17.93 31.23 -4.76
CA ALA A 49 -18.24 32.01 -3.57
C ALA A 49 -17.15 33.04 -3.21
N GLY A 50 -16.07 33.15 -3.98
CA GLY A 50 -14.96 34.07 -3.73
C GLY A 50 -14.07 33.66 -2.55
N ARG A 51 -14.11 32.39 -2.13
CA ARG A 51 -13.23 31.86 -1.07
C ARG A 51 -11.79 31.75 -1.57
N ALA A 52 -10.83 31.97 -0.68
CA ALA A 52 -9.40 31.84 -0.96
C ALA A 52 -8.61 31.52 0.32
N ASN A 53 -7.48 30.82 0.16
CA ASN A 53 -6.53 30.49 1.23
C ASN A 53 -7.16 29.76 2.43
N ASP A 54 -8.17 28.92 2.19
CA ASP A 54 -8.90 28.22 3.23
C ASP A 54 -8.99 26.69 3.00
N GLU A 55 -9.72 26.01 3.87
CA GLU A 55 -10.02 24.59 3.78
C GLU A 55 -11.43 24.38 3.22
N VAL A 56 -11.57 23.61 2.15
CA VAL A 56 -12.86 23.15 1.63
C VAL A 56 -13.34 21.95 2.45
N ALA A 57 -13.83 22.22 3.66
CA ALA A 57 -14.22 21.22 4.65
C ALA A 57 -15.39 20.33 4.17
N GLU A 58 -16.16 20.80 3.20
CA GLU A 58 -17.28 20.08 2.59
C GLU A 58 -16.85 18.73 1.99
N ILE A 59 -15.58 18.62 1.53
CA ILE A 59 -15.00 17.37 1.02
C ILE A 59 -14.96 16.30 2.12
N GLU A 60 -14.57 16.67 3.35
CA GLU A 60 -14.53 15.75 4.49
C GLU A 60 -15.93 15.41 5.02
N THR A 61 -16.85 16.39 5.06
CA THR A 61 -18.16 16.18 5.67
C THR A 61 -19.12 15.37 4.81
N ASP A 62 -18.94 15.40 3.49
CA ASP A 62 -19.94 14.88 2.56
C ASP A 62 -19.63 13.48 2.04
N TRP A 63 -18.36 13.08 1.98
CA TRP A 63 -17.98 11.81 1.34
C TRP A 63 -18.66 10.59 1.98
N ARG A 64 -18.91 10.62 3.30
CA ARG A 64 -19.59 9.54 4.01
C ARG A 64 -21.06 9.37 3.61
N LYS A 65 -21.69 10.44 3.13
CA LYS A 65 -23.08 10.47 2.64
C LYS A 65 -23.17 10.14 1.14
N SER A 66 -22.07 10.32 0.43
CA SER A 66 -21.94 9.99 -0.99
C SER A 66 -21.98 8.49 -1.28
N ASP A 67 -21.96 8.13 -2.55
CA ASP A 67 -21.90 6.73 -2.98
C ASP A 67 -20.61 6.03 -2.56
N ILE A 68 -19.51 6.77 -2.34
CA ILE A 68 -18.26 6.25 -1.79
C ILE A 68 -18.51 5.72 -0.36
N GLY A 69 -19.12 6.55 0.49
CA GLY A 69 -19.45 6.18 1.86
C GLY A 69 -20.41 4.99 1.93
N LYS A 70 -21.43 4.95 1.06
CA LYS A 70 -22.37 3.83 0.96
C LYS A 70 -21.68 2.53 0.52
N ASP A 71 -20.80 2.58 -0.48
CA ASP A 71 -20.04 1.43 -0.99
C ASP A 71 -19.12 0.85 0.09
N LEU A 72 -18.34 1.72 0.76
CA LEU A 72 -17.34 1.29 1.74
C LEU A 72 -17.95 0.88 3.09
N LYS A 73 -19.04 1.52 3.52
CA LYS A 73 -19.70 1.19 4.80
C LYS A 73 -20.19 -0.25 4.82
N ARG A 74 -20.73 -0.77 3.72
CA ARG A 74 -21.29 -2.14 3.63
C ARG A 74 -20.25 -3.24 3.78
N VAL A 75 -19.00 -2.96 3.42
CA VAL A 75 -17.90 -3.94 3.41
C VAL A 75 -16.89 -3.73 4.53
N ARG A 76 -17.25 -2.92 5.53
CA ARG A 76 -16.25 -2.33 6.43
C ARG A 76 -15.54 -3.31 7.36
N ASN A 77 -16.20 -4.42 7.69
CA ASN A 77 -15.67 -5.39 8.63
C ASN A 77 -14.97 -6.58 7.97
N VAL A 78 -14.97 -6.70 6.64
CA VAL A 78 -14.45 -7.91 5.97
C VAL A 78 -12.96 -8.11 6.24
N LYS A 79 -12.12 -7.09 5.97
CA LYS A 79 -10.68 -7.20 6.24
C LYS A 79 -10.36 -7.31 7.73
N PRO A 80 -11.00 -6.55 8.65
CA PRO A 80 -10.82 -6.79 10.10
C PRO A 80 -11.15 -8.22 10.54
N LEU A 81 -12.28 -8.79 10.10
CA LEU A 81 -12.68 -10.16 10.43
C LEU A 81 -11.70 -11.18 9.89
N TRP A 82 -11.28 -11.04 8.62
CA TRP A 82 -10.24 -11.89 8.02
C TRP A 82 -8.94 -11.82 8.80
N SER A 83 -8.48 -10.63 9.16
CA SER A 83 -7.21 -10.45 9.87
C SER A 83 -7.25 -11.05 11.28
N LYS A 84 -8.42 -11.04 11.95
CA LYS A 84 -8.57 -11.52 13.32
C LYS A 84 -8.80 -13.03 13.41
N PHE A 85 -9.55 -13.61 12.47
CA PHE A 85 -10.01 -15.00 12.54
C PHE A 85 -9.40 -15.90 11.46
N GLY A 86 -8.46 -15.39 10.67
CA GLY A 86 -7.83 -16.13 9.56
C GLY A 86 -8.76 -16.31 8.37
N THR A 87 -8.26 -17.00 7.34
CA THR A 87 -8.94 -17.09 6.04
C THR A 87 -10.29 -17.78 6.12
N ALA A 88 -10.37 -19.00 6.67
CA ALA A 88 -11.63 -19.76 6.64
C ALA A 88 -12.75 -19.07 7.44
N LEU A 89 -12.54 -18.86 8.74
CA LEU A 89 -13.56 -18.28 9.61
C LEU A 89 -13.78 -16.79 9.32
N GLY A 90 -12.72 -16.03 9.11
CA GLY A 90 -12.83 -14.59 8.89
C GLY A 90 -13.51 -14.21 7.57
N VAL A 91 -13.31 -14.99 6.50
CA VAL A 91 -14.04 -14.79 5.23
C VAL A 91 -15.51 -15.16 5.39
N ALA A 92 -15.83 -16.26 6.08
CA ALA A 92 -17.22 -16.64 6.35
C ALA A 92 -17.98 -15.56 7.15
N LEU A 93 -17.38 -15.06 8.23
CA LEU A 93 -17.94 -13.96 9.02
C LEU A 93 -18.04 -12.66 8.22
N GLY A 94 -17.06 -12.37 7.37
CA GLY A 94 -17.09 -11.22 6.46
C GLY A 94 -18.25 -11.31 5.47
N GLY A 95 -18.51 -12.50 4.92
CA GLY A 95 -19.66 -12.77 4.06
C GLY A 95 -20.99 -12.56 4.78
N LEU A 96 -21.11 -13.06 6.02
CA LEU A 96 -22.30 -12.83 6.86
C LEU A 96 -22.52 -11.34 7.15
N ASP A 97 -21.46 -10.61 7.50
CA ASP A 97 -21.54 -9.17 7.76
C ASP A 97 -21.96 -8.39 6.50
N MET A 98 -21.37 -8.69 5.35
CA MET A 98 -21.76 -8.07 4.08
C MET A 98 -23.22 -8.36 3.73
N TRP A 99 -23.65 -9.62 3.88
CA TRP A 99 -25.01 -10.05 3.57
C TRP A 99 -26.04 -9.31 4.42
N THR A 100 -25.78 -9.17 5.72
CA THR A 100 -26.66 -8.44 6.65
C THR A 100 -26.67 -6.93 6.40
N ASN A 101 -25.53 -6.32 6.08
CA ASN A 101 -25.48 -4.91 5.67
C ASN A 101 -26.24 -4.68 4.36
N GLN A 102 -26.22 -5.65 3.43
CA GLN A 102 -26.89 -5.53 2.14
C GLN A 102 -28.40 -5.71 2.24
N LEU A 103 -28.88 -6.69 3.01
CA LEU A 103 -30.31 -6.99 3.11
C LEU A 103 -31.04 -6.12 4.13
N PHE A 104 -30.39 -5.82 5.26
CA PHE A 104 -31.06 -5.21 6.41
C PHE A 104 -30.43 -3.87 6.82
N GLY A 105 -29.32 -3.46 6.21
CA GLY A 105 -28.68 -2.17 6.49
C GLY A 105 -27.94 -2.09 7.84
N PHE A 106 -27.74 -3.21 8.53
CA PHE A 106 -27.01 -3.26 9.81
C PHE A 106 -25.91 -4.33 9.82
N SER A 107 -25.05 -4.25 10.83
CA SER A 107 -23.96 -5.21 11.07
C SER A 107 -24.08 -5.77 12.49
N PHE A 108 -23.99 -7.09 12.64
CA PHE A 108 -23.92 -7.74 13.96
C PHE A 108 -22.61 -7.44 14.70
N PHE A 109 -21.57 -7.03 13.97
CA PHE A 109 -20.24 -6.77 14.52
C PHE A 109 -19.95 -5.28 14.71
N GLY A 110 -20.93 -4.41 14.47
CA GLY A 110 -20.74 -2.96 14.55
C GLY A 110 -19.72 -2.47 13.51
N THR A 111 -18.69 -1.75 13.97
CA THR A 111 -17.56 -1.35 13.12
C THR A 111 -16.27 -1.79 13.81
N LEU A 112 -15.53 -2.68 13.16
CA LEU A 112 -14.30 -3.25 13.69
C LEU A 112 -13.07 -2.45 13.25
N GLY A 113 -12.12 -2.29 14.17
CA GLY A 113 -10.81 -1.72 13.91
C GLY A 113 -9.77 -2.75 13.45
N HIS A 114 -8.69 -2.27 12.85
CA HIS A 114 -7.48 -3.06 12.62
C HIS A 114 -6.61 -3.06 13.89
N GLY A 115 -5.82 -4.13 14.09
CA GLY A 115 -4.99 -4.30 15.30
C GLY A 115 -3.58 -3.75 15.15
N LYS A 116 -2.74 -4.43 14.36
CA LYS A 116 -1.34 -4.05 14.10
C LYS A 116 -1.22 -3.38 12.73
N THR A 117 -0.15 -2.60 12.54
CA THR A 117 0.28 -2.17 11.20
C THR A 117 0.85 -3.37 10.43
N ASP A 118 0.94 -3.25 9.10
CA ASP A 118 1.53 -4.32 8.28
C ASP A 118 3.01 -4.53 8.59
N ALA A 119 3.76 -3.46 8.87
CA ALA A 119 5.15 -3.50 9.36
C ALA A 119 5.27 -4.30 10.68
N ALA A 120 4.42 -3.99 11.67
CA ALA A 120 4.45 -4.66 12.98
C ALA A 120 3.86 -6.09 12.97
N SER A 121 3.41 -6.56 11.80
CA SER A 121 2.84 -7.91 11.64
C SER A 121 3.88 -8.96 11.25
N LEU A 122 5.16 -8.59 11.09
CA LEU A 122 6.24 -9.53 10.84
C LEU A 122 6.84 -10.04 12.16
N GLU A 123 7.09 -11.35 12.24
CA GLU A 123 7.72 -11.99 13.39
C GLU A 123 9.20 -12.32 13.09
N PRO A 124 10.06 -12.44 14.13
CA PRO A 124 11.46 -12.81 13.96
C PRO A 124 11.65 -14.11 13.18
N ALA A 125 12.67 -14.17 12.33
CA ALA A 125 12.93 -15.32 11.47
C ALA A 125 13.12 -16.63 12.26
N SER A 126 13.68 -16.54 13.47
CA SER A 126 13.88 -17.67 14.37
C SER A 126 12.59 -18.39 14.80
N LYS A 127 11.42 -17.75 14.65
CA LYS A 127 10.11 -18.34 14.95
C LYS A 127 9.50 -19.13 13.78
N HIS A 128 10.13 -19.09 12.60
CA HIS A 128 9.56 -19.67 11.39
C HIS A 128 10.56 -20.59 10.67
N LYS A 129 10.01 -21.49 9.87
CA LYS A 129 10.80 -22.31 8.94
C LYS A 129 10.90 -21.58 7.61
N LYS A 130 12.10 -21.57 7.04
CA LYS A 130 12.32 -21.06 5.68
C LYS A 130 11.44 -21.84 4.69
N ILE A 131 10.73 -21.11 3.84
CA ILE A 131 9.96 -21.70 2.75
C ILE A 131 10.93 -21.99 1.59
N ASP A 132 10.91 -23.23 1.11
CA ASP A 132 11.68 -23.63 -0.07
C ASP A 132 10.80 -23.48 -1.32
N TYR A 133 11.05 -22.42 -2.09
CA TYR A 133 10.29 -22.14 -3.31
C TYR A 133 10.91 -22.91 -4.49
N PRO A 134 10.09 -23.54 -5.35
CA PRO A 134 10.59 -24.16 -6.57
C PRO A 134 11.34 -23.16 -7.45
N LYS A 135 12.37 -23.64 -8.15
CA LYS A 135 13.04 -22.85 -9.17
C LYS A 135 12.07 -22.56 -10.32
N PRO A 136 12.17 -21.37 -10.96
CA PRO A 136 11.36 -21.06 -12.12
C PRO A 136 11.65 -22.02 -13.28
N ASP A 137 10.60 -22.40 -14.01
CA ASP A 137 10.65 -23.31 -15.16
C ASP A 137 10.84 -22.60 -16.51
N GLY A 138 10.74 -21.27 -16.54
CA GLY A 138 10.85 -20.45 -17.76
C GLY A 138 9.65 -20.54 -18.70
N VAL A 139 8.56 -21.18 -18.29
CA VAL A 139 7.34 -21.37 -19.10
C VAL A 139 6.11 -20.84 -18.37
N LEU A 140 5.87 -21.31 -17.14
CA LEU A 140 4.77 -20.85 -16.28
C LEU A 140 5.28 -19.95 -15.15
N THR A 141 6.54 -20.12 -14.77
CA THR A 141 7.20 -19.45 -13.66
C THR A 141 8.53 -18.90 -14.12
N PHE A 142 8.81 -17.66 -13.75
CA PHE A 142 9.96 -16.90 -14.23
C PHE A 142 10.75 -16.35 -13.05
N ASP A 143 12.02 -16.05 -13.29
CA ASP A 143 12.82 -15.33 -12.31
C ASP A 143 12.35 -13.87 -12.20
N ARG A 144 12.79 -13.20 -11.13
CA ARG A 144 12.39 -11.83 -10.85
C ARG A 144 12.96 -10.83 -11.86
N LEU A 145 14.18 -11.03 -12.37
CA LEU A 145 14.84 -10.07 -13.25
C LEU A 145 14.20 -10.06 -14.64
N SER A 146 13.85 -11.24 -15.18
CA SER A 146 13.06 -11.32 -16.42
C SER A 146 11.70 -10.65 -16.27
N SER A 147 11.06 -10.74 -15.10
CA SER A 147 9.80 -10.03 -14.82
C SER A 147 9.97 -8.51 -14.75
N VAL A 148 11.06 -8.02 -14.13
CA VAL A 148 11.39 -6.59 -14.07
C VAL A 148 11.67 -6.03 -15.46
N PHE A 149 12.39 -6.78 -16.30
CA PHE A 149 12.65 -6.39 -17.69
C PHE A 149 11.35 -6.10 -18.46
N LEU A 150 10.31 -6.93 -18.29
CA LEU A 150 9.01 -6.72 -18.94
C LEU A 150 8.23 -5.50 -18.42
N SER A 151 8.54 -5.01 -17.21
CA SER A 151 7.98 -3.75 -16.73
C SER A 151 8.54 -2.52 -17.46
N ASN A 152 9.65 -2.72 -18.19
CA ASN A 152 10.41 -1.67 -18.87
C ASN A 152 10.68 -0.47 -17.94
N THR A 153 10.94 -0.78 -16.66
CA THR A 153 11.28 0.23 -15.66
C THR A 153 12.72 0.67 -15.85
N ASN A 154 12.97 1.98 -15.75
CA ASN A 154 14.31 2.54 -15.86
C ASN A 154 14.40 3.84 -15.07
N HIS A 155 15.60 4.16 -14.58
CA HIS A 155 15.94 5.44 -13.97
C HIS A 155 17.32 5.89 -14.51
N GLU A 156 17.69 7.15 -14.30
CA GLU A 156 19.07 7.61 -14.52
C GLU A 156 19.99 7.03 -13.44
N GLU A 157 21.20 6.61 -13.81
CA GLU A 157 22.19 6.04 -12.88
C GLU A 157 22.82 7.09 -11.99
N ASP A 158 23.10 8.28 -12.54
CA ASP A 158 23.69 9.40 -11.82
C ASP A 158 22.62 10.28 -11.15
N GLN A 159 21.79 9.66 -10.30
CA GLN A 159 20.84 10.38 -9.46
C GLN A 159 20.86 9.88 -8.01
N PRO A 160 20.42 10.70 -7.04
CA PRO A 160 20.25 10.25 -5.67
C PRO A 160 19.26 9.06 -5.57
N VAL A 161 19.64 8.05 -4.81
CA VAL A 161 18.76 6.89 -4.55
C VAL A 161 17.48 7.36 -3.85
N HIS A 162 16.35 7.16 -4.52
CA HIS A 162 15.01 7.56 -4.05
C HIS A 162 14.42 6.64 -2.97
N LEU A 163 15.21 5.67 -2.49
CA LEU A 163 14.90 4.71 -1.45
C LEU A 163 15.81 4.97 -0.26
N GLN A 164 15.42 5.93 0.57
CA GLN A 164 16.27 6.47 1.61
C GLN A 164 16.22 5.57 2.85
N VAL A 165 17.38 5.08 3.29
CA VAL A 165 17.52 4.32 4.54
C VAL A 165 17.91 5.28 5.65
N LYS A 166 17.09 5.40 6.69
CA LYS A 166 17.34 6.35 7.80
C LYS A 166 18.52 5.93 8.67
N ASP A 167 18.63 4.64 8.96
CA ASP A 167 19.66 4.06 9.81
C ASP A 167 20.20 2.74 9.21
N MET A 168 21.43 2.78 8.70
CA MET A 168 22.11 1.61 8.13
C MET A 168 22.52 0.57 9.18
N ALA A 169 22.76 0.98 10.42
CA ALA A 169 23.05 0.06 11.51
C ALA A 169 21.80 -0.72 11.93
N LEU A 170 20.64 -0.06 11.96
CA LEU A 170 19.35 -0.73 12.19
C LEU A 170 19.00 -1.70 11.05
N GLN A 171 19.34 -1.34 9.81
CA GLN A 171 19.17 -2.20 8.65
C GLN A 171 19.94 -3.53 8.82
N LYS A 172 21.20 -3.48 9.28
CA LYS A 172 22.02 -4.68 9.53
C LYS A 172 21.58 -5.44 10.79
N SER A 173 21.40 -4.73 11.90
CA SER A 173 21.14 -5.36 13.21
C SER A 173 19.73 -5.94 13.36
N SER A 174 18.71 -5.31 12.77
CA SER A 174 17.31 -5.71 12.89
C SER A 174 16.76 -6.32 11.60
N GLU A 175 16.72 -5.58 10.49
CA GLU A 175 16.11 -6.07 9.24
C GLU A 175 16.79 -7.36 8.77
N PHE A 176 18.12 -7.37 8.73
CA PHE A 176 18.88 -8.57 8.45
C PHE A 176 18.99 -9.50 9.67
N GLY A 177 19.53 -9.02 10.79
CA GLY A 177 19.85 -9.87 11.95
C GLY A 177 18.65 -10.57 12.61
N VAL A 178 17.49 -9.91 12.72
CA VAL A 178 16.30 -10.45 13.40
C VAL A 178 15.30 -11.05 12.41
N TYR A 179 15.10 -10.41 11.27
CA TYR A 179 14.07 -10.77 10.28
C TYR A 179 14.62 -11.49 9.03
N ALA A 180 15.93 -11.76 9.00
CA ALA A 180 16.64 -12.46 7.92
C ALA A 180 16.55 -11.75 6.55
N GLY A 181 16.48 -10.42 6.54
CA GLY A 181 16.50 -9.61 5.31
C GLY A 181 15.22 -9.69 4.48
N PRO A 182 14.01 -9.39 5.03
CA PRO A 182 12.75 -9.50 4.31
C PRO A 182 12.65 -8.61 3.05
N SER A 183 13.41 -7.52 2.97
CA SER A 183 13.47 -6.63 1.80
C SER A 183 13.85 -7.32 0.50
N THR A 184 14.72 -8.32 0.60
CA THR A 184 15.11 -9.19 -0.53
C THR A 184 13.96 -10.05 -1.05
N ARG A 185 12.86 -10.19 -0.30
CA ARG A 185 11.72 -11.08 -0.60
C ARG A 185 10.42 -10.34 -0.86
N TYR A 186 10.07 -9.33 -0.06
CA TYR A 186 8.85 -8.56 -0.29
C TYR A 186 8.98 -7.59 -1.47
N CYS A 187 10.21 -7.24 -1.87
CA CYS A 187 10.43 -6.36 -3.01
C CYS A 187 10.11 -7.12 -4.30
N PRO A 188 9.14 -6.66 -5.09
CA PRO A 188 8.77 -7.36 -6.31
C PRO A 188 9.81 -7.22 -7.42
N ALA A 189 10.80 -6.34 -7.25
CA ALA A 189 11.72 -5.95 -8.32
C ALA A 189 13.21 -6.18 -8.02
N GLY A 190 13.55 -6.84 -6.92
CA GLY A 190 14.96 -7.16 -6.63
C GLY A 190 15.85 -5.94 -6.44
N VAL A 191 15.26 -4.88 -5.89
CA VAL A 191 15.97 -3.64 -5.59
C VAL A 191 16.94 -3.80 -4.42
N TYR A 192 16.62 -4.65 -3.44
CA TYR A 192 17.42 -4.79 -2.22
C TYR A 192 18.14 -6.13 -2.20
N GLU A 193 19.43 -6.08 -1.91
CA GLU A 193 20.30 -7.25 -1.79
C GLU A 193 21.22 -7.10 -0.58
N TRP A 194 21.54 -8.25 0.02
CA TRP A 194 22.61 -8.38 1.01
C TRP A 194 23.72 -9.16 0.32
N VAL A 195 24.90 -8.55 0.20
CA VAL A 195 26.08 -9.13 -0.44
C VAL A 195 27.23 -9.19 0.54
N GLU A 196 28.01 -10.26 0.48
CA GLU A 196 29.23 -10.37 1.28
C GLU A 196 30.35 -9.56 0.60
N LYS A 197 30.92 -8.60 1.34
CA LYS A 197 32.07 -7.80 0.92
C LYS A 197 33.07 -7.78 2.06
N ASP A 198 34.31 -8.21 1.79
CA ASP A 198 35.39 -8.27 2.78
C ASP A 198 35.03 -9.08 4.04
N GLY A 199 34.21 -10.13 3.89
CA GLY A 199 33.70 -10.97 4.98
C GLY A 199 32.54 -10.36 5.78
N GLU A 200 32.02 -9.21 5.34
CA GLU A 200 30.88 -8.53 5.97
C GLU A 200 29.67 -8.43 5.04
N GLU A 201 28.49 -8.70 5.61
CA GLU A 201 27.20 -8.43 4.96
C GLU A 201 27.01 -6.93 4.74
N THR A 202 26.85 -6.55 3.48
CA THR A 202 26.66 -5.19 2.99
C THR A 202 25.32 -5.07 2.28
N PHE A 203 24.54 -4.05 2.66
CA PHE A 203 23.25 -3.77 2.03
C PHE A 203 23.43 -2.97 0.74
N VAL A 204 22.89 -3.46 -0.36
CA VAL A 204 22.96 -2.85 -1.69
C VAL A 204 21.57 -2.50 -2.19
N ILE A 205 21.43 -1.32 -2.79
CA ILE A 205 20.17 -0.81 -3.35
C ILE A 205 20.32 -0.59 -4.85
N ASN A 206 19.77 -1.49 -5.65
CA ASN A 206 19.65 -1.41 -7.09
C ASN A 206 18.42 -0.57 -7.47
N ALA A 207 18.46 0.73 -7.18
CA ALA A 207 17.31 1.64 -7.31
C ALA A 207 16.72 1.71 -8.73
N GLN A 208 17.55 1.44 -9.75
CA GLN A 208 17.18 1.35 -11.16
C GLN A 208 16.01 0.40 -11.43
N ASN A 209 15.92 -0.69 -10.66
CA ASN A 209 14.88 -1.71 -10.83
C ASN A 209 13.55 -1.31 -10.19
N CYS A 210 13.45 -0.19 -9.48
CA CYS A 210 12.26 0.13 -8.70
C CYS A 210 11.00 0.25 -9.58
N VAL A 211 9.90 -0.38 -9.18
CA VAL A 211 8.60 -0.29 -9.89
C VAL A 211 7.58 0.57 -9.14
N HIS A 212 8.05 1.36 -8.18
CA HIS A 212 7.26 2.35 -7.41
C HIS A 212 6.05 1.77 -6.66
N CYS A 213 6.05 0.46 -6.36
CA CYS A 213 4.95 -0.23 -5.69
C CYS A 213 4.68 0.21 -4.23
N LYS A 214 5.64 0.91 -3.60
CA LYS A 214 5.62 1.37 -2.20
C LYS A 214 5.65 0.27 -1.12
N THR A 215 5.76 -1.01 -1.50
CA THR A 215 5.79 -2.13 -0.53
C THR A 215 6.88 -2.00 0.52
N CYS A 216 8.09 -1.55 0.14
CA CYS A 216 9.21 -1.42 1.06
C CYS A 216 8.97 -0.39 2.18
N ASP A 217 8.39 0.75 1.84
CA ASP A 217 7.98 1.79 2.79
C ASP A 217 6.91 1.26 3.78
N ILE A 218 5.97 0.45 3.29
CA ILE A 218 4.85 -0.08 4.08
C ILE A 218 5.27 -1.29 4.95
N LYS A 219 6.10 -2.19 4.42
CA LYS A 219 6.31 -3.53 4.99
C LYS A 219 7.62 -3.68 5.77
N ASP A 220 8.53 -2.74 5.69
CA ASP A 220 9.74 -2.74 6.50
C ASP A 220 9.38 -2.80 8.00
N PRO A 221 9.79 -3.86 8.73
CA PRO A 221 9.47 -4.02 10.15
C PRO A 221 9.99 -2.88 11.02
N ASN A 222 11.01 -2.15 10.57
CA ASN A 222 11.62 -1.04 11.29
C ASN A 222 11.13 0.34 10.83
N GLN A 223 10.32 0.43 9.75
CA GLN A 223 9.91 1.70 9.13
C GLN A 223 11.11 2.64 8.82
N ASN A 224 12.21 2.02 8.42
CA ASN A 224 13.53 2.59 8.20
C ASN A 224 13.72 3.07 6.75
N ILE A 225 13.04 2.43 5.79
CA ILE A 225 13.03 2.84 4.38
C ILE A 225 11.95 3.89 4.15
N ASN A 226 12.34 5.02 3.55
CA ASN A 226 11.45 6.08 3.09
C ASN A 226 11.52 6.19 1.56
N TRP A 227 10.40 5.94 0.88
CA TRP A 227 10.31 6.12 -0.56
C TRP A 227 10.04 7.59 -0.88
N VAL A 228 10.85 8.18 -1.75
CA VAL A 228 10.61 9.49 -2.33
C VAL A 228 10.48 9.36 -3.86
N PRO A 229 9.82 10.30 -4.55
CA PRO A 229 9.83 10.29 -6.01
C PRO A 229 11.26 10.44 -6.55
N PRO A 230 11.65 9.63 -7.56
CA PRO A 230 12.86 9.90 -8.36
C PRO A 230 12.62 11.07 -9.33
N GLN A 231 13.53 11.26 -10.29
CA GLN A 231 13.32 12.26 -11.35
C GLN A 231 12.04 11.96 -12.16
N GLY A 232 11.41 13.03 -12.65
CA GLY A 232 10.14 12.93 -13.37
C GLY A 232 10.28 12.21 -14.70
N GLY A 233 9.36 11.29 -15.00
CA GLY A 233 9.35 10.50 -16.23
C GLY A 233 10.04 9.13 -16.12
N GLU A 234 10.61 8.82 -14.97
CA GLU A 234 11.27 7.54 -14.68
C GLU A 234 10.33 6.53 -14.00
N GLY A 235 10.81 5.28 -13.91
CA GLY A 235 10.08 4.16 -13.35
C GLY A 235 9.42 3.30 -14.42
N PRO A 236 8.38 2.54 -14.05
CA PRO A 236 7.81 1.54 -14.95
C PRO A 236 7.06 2.14 -16.13
N VAL A 237 7.19 1.51 -17.30
CA VAL A 237 6.47 1.88 -18.53
C VAL A 237 5.41 0.81 -18.81
N TYR A 238 4.19 1.06 -18.35
CA TYR A 238 3.05 0.16 -18.52
C TYR A 238 2.10 0.66 -19.61
N PRO A 239 2.17 0.13 -20.86
CA PRO A 239 1.32 0.62 -21.95
C PRO A 239 -0.14 0.18 -21.83
N ASN A 240 -0.43 -0.95 -21.17
CA ASN A 240 -1.76 -1.58 -21.14
C ASN A 240 -2.08 -2.29 -19.80
N MET A 241 -1.55 -1.83 -18.67
CA MET A 241 -1.93 -2.35 -17.34
C MET A 241 -3.12 -1.60 -16.74
#